data_AF-A0A0F9QD22-F1
#
_entry.id   AF-A0A0F9QD22-F1
#
_cell.length_a   1.000
_cell.length_b   1.000
_cell.length_c   1.000
_cell.angle_alpha   90.00
_cell.angle_beta   90.00
_cell.angle_gamma   90.00
#
_symmetry.space_group_name_H-M   'P 1'
#
loop_
_entity.id
_entity.type
_entity.pdbx_description
1 polymer ?
#
loop_
_entity_poly.entity_id
_entity_poly.type
_entity_poly.pdbx_seq_one_letter_code
_entity_poly.pdbx_strand_id
1 'polypeptide(L)' 'MKTLNEKEIEKIKKEIALEFPNDIALQQIHIARKIITKEAKKKGLKYLDYIKLITKDMKAIQ' A
#
# COMPACT_ATOMS: atom_id res chain seq x y z
N MET A 1 7.59 -8.95 9.95
CA MET A 1 6.99 -8.67 8.62
C MET A 1 8.01 -7.89 7.80
N LYS A 2 8.33 -8.27 6.55
CA LYS A 2 9.13 -7.38 5.67
C LYS A 2 8.24 -6.25 5.18
N THR A 3 8.12 -5.21 6.00
CA THR A 3 7.44 -3.96 5.68
C THR A 3 8.23 -3.19 4.60
N LEU A 4 7.55 -2.32 3.86
CA LEU A 4 8.22 -1.42 2.94
C LEU A 4 9.23 -0.52 3.69
N ASN A 5 10.39 -0.28 3.09
CA ASN A 5 11.35 0.70 3.60
C ASN A 5 10.77 2.12 3.44
N GLU A 6 11.03 3.01 4.40
CA GLU A 6 10.71 4.44 4.33
C GLU A 6 11.12 5.09 3.00
N LYS A 7 12.31 4.76 2.46
CA LYS A 7 12.75 5.26 1.14
C LYS A 7 11.83 4.85 0.00
N GLU A 8 11.25 3.65 0.06
CA GLU A 8 10.29 3.20 -0.95
C GLU A 8 8.95 3.91 -0.81
N ILE A 9 8.50 4.12 0.44
CA ILE A 9 7.27 4.85 0.74
C ILE A 9 7.39 6.30 0.25
N GLU A 10 8.52 6.94 0.51
CA GLU A 10 8.75 8.32 0.09
C GLU A 10 8.82 8.45 -1.44
N LYS A 11 9.42 7.47 -2.12
CA LYS A 11 9.38 7.41 -3.60
C LYS A 11 7.95 7.32 -4.12
N ILE A 12 7.11 6.45 -3.52
CA ILE A 12 5.70 6.32 -3.89
C ILE A 12 4.96 7.65 -3.67
N LYS A 13 5.20 8.32 -2.55
CA LYS A 13 4.59 9.64 -2.26
C LYS A 13 4.96 10.67 -3.32
N LYS A 14 6.24 10.77 -3.68
CA LYS A 14 6.72 11.72 -4.71
C LYS A 14 6.12 11.43 -6.08
N GLU A 15 6.08 10.16 -6.51
CA GLU A 15 5.45 9.76 -7.77
C GLU A 15 3.97 10.14 -7.80
N ILE A 16 3.22 9.83 -6.73
CA ILE A 16 1.78 10.08 -6.68
C ILE A 16 1.45 11.58 -6.56
N ALA A 17 2.28 12.36 -5.86
CA ALA A 17 2.14 13.81 -5.80
C ALA A 17 2.34 14.47 -7.18
N LEU A 18 3.19 13.90 -8.04
CA LEU A 18 3.37 14.36 -9.42
C LEU A 18 2.20 13.94 -10.33
N GLU A 19 1.63 12.74 -10.11
CA GLU A 19 0.47 12.24 -10.88
C GLU A 19 -0.84 12.98 -10.53
N PHE A 20 -1.04 13.35 -9.25
CA PHE A 20 -2.29 13.93 -8.75
C PHE A 20 -2.07 15.21 -7.92
N PRO A 21 -1.40 16.25 -8.44
CA PRO A 21 -0.91 17.37 -7.65
C PRO A 21 -1.99 18.14 -6.87
N ASN A 22 -3.22 18.18 -7.39
CA ASN A 22 -4.32 18.98 -6.84
C ASN A 22 -5.36 18.16 -6.06
N ASP A 23 -5.22 16.84 -6.00
CA ASP A 23 -6.20 15.97 -5.34
C ASP A 23 -5.54 15.15 -4.24
N ILE A 24 -5.47 15.75 -3.05
CA ILE A 24 -4.85 15.14 -1.87
C ILE A 24 -5.59 13.86 -1.46
N ALA A 25 -6.92 13.81 -1.62
CA ALA A 25 -7.70 12.63 -1.25
C ALA A 25 -7.36 11.44 -2.18
N LEU A 26 -7.29 11.70 -3.49
CA LEU A 26 -6.92 10.68 -4.48
C LEU A 26 -5.46 10.24 -4.30
N GLN A 27 -4.55 11.16 -3.95
CA GLN A 27 -3.17 10.80 -3.62
C GLN A 27 -3.11 9.76 -2.49
N GLN A 28 -3.84 9.97 -1.39
CA GLN A 28 -3.82 9.03 -0.25
C GLN A 28 -4.31 7.63 -0.65
N ILE A 29 -5.40 7.55 -1.42
CA ILE A 29 -5.93 6.28 -1.94
C ILE A 29 -4.87 5.57 -2.80
N HIS A 30 -4.22 6.29 -3.70
CA HIS A 30 -3.21 5.73 -4.60
C HIS A 30 -1.94 5.31 -3.86
N ILE A 31 -1.48 6.10 -2.88
CA ILE A 31 -0.35 5.75 -2.01
C ILE A 31 -0.64 4.44 -1.28
N ALA A 32 -1.78 4.35 -0.59
CA ALA A 32 -2.18 3.14 0.14
C ALA A 32 -2.25 1.93 -0.79
N ARG A 33 -2.89 2.08 -1.95
CA ARG A 33 -2.99 1.00 -2.96
C ARG A 33 -1.62 0.55 -3.47
N LYS A 34 -0.71 1.47 -3.80
CA LYS A 34 0.66 1.14 -4.25
C LYS A 34 1.45 0.41 -3.17
N ILE A 35 1.35 0.84 -1.91
CA ILE A 35 2.02 0.17 -0.78
C ILE A 35 1.53 -1.27 -0.66
N ILE A 36 0.22 -1.47 -0.52
CA ILE A 36 -0.38 -2.82 -0.37
C ILE A 36 0.01 -3.72 -1.55
N THR A 37 -0.02 -3.18 -2.77
CA THR A 37 0.36 -3.94 -3.98
C THR A 37 1.83 -4.37 -3.95
N LYS A 38 2.73 -3.48 -3.53
CA LYS A 38 4.15 -3.83 -3.41
C LYS A 38 4.41 -4.84 -2.30
N GLU A 39 3.71 -4.73 -1.17
CA GLU A 39 3.82 -5.71 -0.09
C GLU A 39 3.33 -7.08 -0.52
N ALA A 40 2.19 -7.15 -1.22
CA ALA A 40 1.68 -8.39 -1.81
C ALA A 40 2.74 -9.03 -2.73
N LYS A 41 3.32 -8.23 -3.65
CA LYS A 41 4.41 -8.69 -4.54
C LYS A 41 5.64 -9.19 -3.76
N LYS A 42 6.08 -8.48 -2.72
CA LYS A 42 7.23 -8.91 -1.88
C LYS A 42 6.97 -10.23 -1.16
N LYS A 43 5.70 -10.52 -0.83
CA LYS A 43 5.29 -11.79 -0.21
C LYS A 43 4.96 -12.88 -1.25
N GLY A 44 5.08 -12.60 -2.54
CA GLY A 44 4.70 -13.54 -3.61
C GLY A 44 3.19 -13.81 -3.66
N LEU A 45 2.38 -12.93 -3.05
CA LEU A 45 0.93 -13.07 -2.98
C LEU A 45 0.24 -12.26 -4.07
N LYS A 46 -0.90 -12.75 -4.55
CA LYS A 46 -1.81 -11.92 -5.35
C LYS A 46 -2.42 -10.84 -4.47
N TYR A 47 -2.77 -9.72 -5.08
CA TYR A 47 -3.31 -8.55 -4.36
C TYR A 47 -4.51 -8.91 -3.47
N LEU A 48 -5.50 -9.64 -4.00
CA LEU A 48 -6.69 -10.03 -3.24
C LEU A 48 -6.38 -11.00 -2.09
N ASP A 49 -5.43 -11.91 -2.29
CA ASP A 49 -5.03 -12.84 -1.23
C ASP A 49 -4.33 -12.10 -0.09
N TYR A 50 -3.55 -11.07 -0.44
CA TYR A 50 -2.94 -10.20 0.55
C TYR A 50 -3.96 -9.37 1.33
N ILE A 51 -4.98 -8.82 0.66
CA ILE A 51 -6.09 -8.13 1.33
C ILE A 51 -6.84 -9.07 2.28
N LYS A 52 -7.13 -10.31 1.85
CA LYS A 52 -7.78 -11.31 2.71
C LYS A 52 -6.95 -11.64 3.94
N LEU A 53 -5.62 -11.72 3.79
CA LEU A 53 -4.70 -11.96 4.91
C LEU A 53 -4.77 -10.81 5.93
N ILE A 54 -4.63 -9.56 5.47
CA ILE A 54 -4.67 -8.36 6.33
C ILE A 54 -6.02 -8.26 7.05
N THR A 55 -7.13 -8.47 6.34
CA THR A 55 -8.47 -8.38 6.92
C THR A 55 -8.78 -9.50 7.91
N LYS A 56 -8.21 -10.69 7.72
CA LYS A 56 -8.31 -11.80 8.67
C LYS A 56 -7.57 -11.48 9.97
N ASP A 57 -6.38 -10.90 9.87
CA ASP A 57 -5.60 -10.45 11.03
C ASP A 57 -6.35 -9.34 11.81
N MET A 58 -7.02 -8.40 11.13
CA MET A 58 -7.86 -7.38 11.80
C MET A 58 -9.05 -7.97 12.55
N LYS A 59 -9.73 -8.98 12.00
CA LYS A 59 -10.85 -9.65 12.68
C LYS A 59 -10.44 -10.45 13.92
N ALA A 60 -9.17 -10.82 14.03
CA ALA A 60 -8.65 -11.51 15.21
C ALA A 60 -8.36 -10.56 16.39
N ILE A 61 -8.39 -9.25 16.16
CA ILE A 61 -8.04 -8.20 17.14
C ILE A 61 -9.30 -7.44 17.62
N GLN A 62 -10.45 -7.69 17.00
CA GLN A 62 -11.75 -7.10 17.37
C GLN A 62 -12.58 -7.99 18.28
#